data_AF-A0A923XNL6-F1
#
_entry.id   AF-A0A923XNL6-F1
#
_cell.length_a   1.000
_cell.length_b   1.000
_cell.length_c   1.000
_cell.angle_alpha   90.00
_cell.angle_beta   90.00
_cell.angle_gamma   90.00
#
_symmetry.space_group_name_H-M   'P 1'
#
loop_
_entity.id
_entity.type
_entity.pdbx_description
1 polymer ?
#
loop_
_entity_poly.entity_id
_entity_poly.type
_entity_poly.pdbx_seq_one_letter_code
_entity_poly.pdbx_strand_id
1 'polypeptide(L)' 'CQGTTSATGTIEGGFSRAYLHHLERCGEMLGPMLASIHNLHYYLNLMCEIRSALDEGRFAGFVQQFRLDRARGV' A
#
# COMPACT_ATOMS: atom_id res chain seq x y z
N CYS A 1 -4.02 1.75 7.00
CA CYS A 1 -2.82 2.54 6.63
C CYS A 1 -3.19 3.88 6.03
N GLN A 2 -4.17 3.93 5.12
CA GLN A 2 -4.74 5.19 4.64
C GLN A 2 -5.36 5.95 5.82
N GLY A 3 -4.81 7.11 6.12
CA GLY A 3 -5.45 8.16 6.91
C GLY A 3 -5.99 9.21 5.95
N THR A 4 -7.06 9.89 6.33
CA THR A 4 -7.61 11.02 5.58
C THR A 4 -6.89 12.29 5.98
N THR A 5 -6.28 12.98 5.01
CA THR A 5 -5.71 14.31 5.24
C THR A 5 -6.80 15.34 4.96
N SER A 6 -7.23 16.07 5.98
CA SER A 6 -8.14 17.20 5.83
C SER A 6 -7.47 18.34 5.07
N ALA A 7 -8.26 19.23 4.46
CA ALA A 7 -7.77 20.41 3.76
C ALA A 7 -6.93 21.36 4.66
N THR A 8 -7.09 21.24 5.98
CA THR A 8 -6.29 21.95 7.00
C THR A 8 -4.96 21.28 7.34
N GLY A 9 -4.62 20.16 6.69
CA GLY A 9 -3.40 19.39 6.93
C GLY A 9 -3.47 18.38 8.09
N THR A 10 -4.60 18.29 8.80
CA THR A 10 -4.80 17.28 9.84
C THR A 10 -4.93 15.90 9.22
N ILE A 11 -4.15 14.92 9.69
CA ILE A 11 -4.25 13.52 9.28
C ILE A 11 -5.09 12.78 10.31
N GLU A 12 -6.23 12.23 9.88
CA GLU A 12 -7.12 11.43 10.71
C GLU A 12 -7.07 9.96 10.30
N GLY A 13 -6.84 9.09 11.28
CA GLY A 13 -6.80 7.64 11.07
C GLY A 13 -5.52 7.13 10.39
N GLY A 14 -5.45 5.81 10.23
CA GLY A 14 -4.26 5.14 9.72
C GLY A 14 -3.15 4.98 10.77
N PHE A 15 -2.12 4.21 10.40
CA PHE A 15 -0.94 3.96 11.22
C PHE A 15 0.27 4.47 10.47
N SER A 16 1.11 5.27 11.13
CA SER A 16 2.32 5.82 10.52
C SER A 16 3.41 4.75 10.37
N ARG A 17 4.34 4.94 9.42
CA ARG A 17 5.51 4.06 9.27
C ARG A 17 6.36 4.02 10.54
N ALA A 18 6.51 5.17 11.22
CA ALA A 18 7.25 5.27 12.48
C ALA A 18 6.61 4.42 13.59
N TYR A 19 5.27 4.40 13.67
CA TYR A 19 4.55 3.57 14.62
C TYR A 19 4.69 2.07 14.30
N LEU A 20 4.57 1.67 13.04
CA LEU A 20 4.79 0.27 12.64
C LEU A 20 6.23 -0.20 12.94
N HIS A 21 7.23 0.64 12.66
CA HIS A 21 8.63 0.34 12.98
C HIS A 21 8.86 0.23 14.50
N HIS A 22 8.18 1.05 15.30
CA HIS A 22 8.20 0.94 16.76
C HIS A 22 7.62 -0.40 17.23
N LEU A 23 6.44 -0.81 16.72
CA LEU A 23 5.81 -2.09 17.07
C LEU A 23 6.70 -3.28 16.74
N GLU A 24 7.34 -3.26 15.57
CA GLU A 24 8.28 -4.29 15.15
C GLU A 24 9.51 -4.35 16.08
N ARG A 25 10.08 -3.20 16.43
CA ARG A 25 11.24 -3.10 17.33
C ARG A 25 10.91 -3.54 18.77
N CYS A 26 9.67 -3.33 19.21
CA CYS A 26 9.19 -3.76 20.53
C CYS A 26 8.76 -5.24 20.56
N GLY A 27 8.72 -5.92 19.41
CA GLY A 27 8.31 -7.33 19.32
C GLY A 27 6.82 -7.54 19.60
N GLU A 28 5.99 -6.52 19.37
CA GLU A 28 4.55 -6.62 19.62
C GLU A 28 3.85 -7.39 18.50
N MET A 29 2.94 -8.31 18.85
CA MET A 29 2.14 -9.09 17.90
C MET A 29 1.30 -8.21 16.96
N LEU A 30 0.99 -6.98 17.36
CA LEU A 30 0.26 -6.03 16.52
C LEU A 30 1.05 -5.64 15.25
N GLY A 31 2.38 -5.62 15.30
CA GLY A 31 3.24 -5.35 14.14
C GLY A 31 2.98 -6.31 12.97
N PRO A 32 3.20 -7.63 13.12
CA PRO A 32 2.96 -8.60 12.06
C PRO A 32 1.47 -8.70 11.66
N MET A 33 0.52 -8.48 12.58
CA MET A 33 -0.90 -8.43 12.21
C MET A 33 -1.21 -7.27 11.25
N LEU A 34 -0.76 -6.06 11.58
CA LEU A 34 -0.96 -4.89 10.72
C LEU A 34 -0.23 -5.02 9.39
N ALA A 35 0.99 -5.58 9.38
CA ALA A 35 1.72 -5.88 8.16
C ALA A 35 0.97 -6.88 7.27
N SER A 36 0.38 -7.93 7.86
CA SER A 36 -0.38 -8.94 7.11
C SER A 36 -1.64 -8.34 6.47
N ILE A 37 -2.39 -7.53 7.23
CA ILE A 37 -3.57 -6.81 6.74
C ILE A 37 -3.18 -5.86 5.60
N HIS A 38 -2.09 -5.09 5.77
CA HIS A 38 -1.60 -4.18 4.74
C HIS A 38 -1.19 -4.91 3.45
N ASN A 39 -0.41 -5.99 3.59
CA ASN A 39 0.08 -6.75 2.45
C ASN A 39 -1.06 -7.40 1.68
N LEU A 40 -2.03 -8.01 2.38
CA LEU A 40 -3.16 -8.64 1.72
C LEU A 40 -4.01 -7.63 0.95
N HIS A 41 -4.30 -6.47 1.56
CA HIS A 41 -5.01 -5.39 0.88
C HIS A 41 -4.26 -4.89 -0.35
N TYR A 42 -2.93 -4.72 -0.27
CA TYR A 42 -2.08 -4.36 -1.41
C TYR A 42 -2.18 -5.38 -2.54
N TYR A 43 -2.03 -6.68 -2.24
CA TYR A 43 -2.09 -7.73 -3.26
C TYR A 43 -3.48 -7.84 -3.90
N LEU A 44 -4.55 -7.71 -3.12
CA LEU A 44 -5.91 -7.73 -3.66
C LEU A 44 -6.16 -6.57 -4.62
N ASN A 45 -5.72 -5.36 -4.28
CA ASN A 45 -5.84 -4.19 -5.14
C ASN A 45 -4.99 -4.33 -6.41
N LEU A 46 -3.75 -4.80 -6.27
CA LEU A 46 -2.88 -5.06 -7.43
C LEU A 46 -3.54 -6.04 -8.41
N MET A 47 -4.17 -7.11 -7.91
CA MET A 47 -4.86 -8.07 -8.77
C MET A 47 -6.13 -7.49 -9.40
N CYS A 48 -6.82 -6.56 -8.73
CA CYS A 48 -7.92 -5.80 -9.34
C CYS A 48 -7.42 -4.93 -10.50
N GLU A 49 -6.35 -4.16 -10.29
CA GLU A 49 -5.77 -3.29 -11.33
C GLU A 49 -5.28 -4.10 -12.54
N ILE A 50 -4.67 -5.27 -12.30
CA ILE A 50 -4.25 -6.19 -13.37
C ILE A 50 -5.46 -6.66 -14.18
N ARG A 51 -6.55 -7.07 -13.51
CA ARG A 51 -7.78 -7.50 -14.21
C ARG A 51 -8.36 -6.39 -15.05
N SER A 52 -8.50 -5.18 -14.51
CA SER A 52 -8.99 -4.02 -15.27
C SER A 52 -8.09 -3.71 -16.47
N ALA A 53 -6.77 -3.79 -16.32
CA ALA A 53 -5.84 -3.55 -17.43
C ALA A 53 -5.92 -4.62 -18.53
N LEU A 54 -6.27 -5.86 -18.18
CA LEU A 54 -6.53 -6.93 -19.15
C LEU A 54 -7.85 -6.70 -19.89
N ASP A 55 -8.92 -6.37 -19.17
CA ASP A 55 -10.24 -6.09 -19.75
C ASP A 55 -10.20 -4.91 -20.72
N GLU A 56 -9.37 -3.90 -20.42
CA GLU A 56 -9.15 -2.71 -21.24
C GLU A 56 -8.07 -2.88 -22.33
N GLY A 57 -7.44 -4.06 -22.46
CA GLY A 57 -6.42 -4.35 -23.48
C GLY A 57 -5.11 -3.57 -23.32
N ARG A 58 -4.83 -3.01 -22.13
CA ARG A 58 -3.71 -2.11 -21.82
C ARG A 58 -2.69 -2.70 -20.84
N PHE A 59 -2.71 -4.02 -20.67
CA PHE A 59 -1.85 -4.75 -19.74
C PHE A 59 -0.35 -4.49 -19.94
N ALA A 60 0.13 -4.42 -21.18
CA ALA A 60 1.54 -4.13 -21.46
C ALA A 60 1.97 -2.74 -20.93
N GLY A 61 1.11 -1.73 -21.11
CA GLY A 61 1.33 -0.38 -20.57
C GLY A 61 1.30 -0.37 -19.05
N PHE A 62 0.37 -1.11 -18.43
CA PHE A 62 0.33 -1.29 -16.98
C PHE A 62 1.63 -1.89 -16.43
N VAL A 63 2.15 -2.97 -17.04
CA VAL A 63 3.41 -3.61 -16.59
C VAL A 63 4.60 -2.66 -16.69
N GLN A 64 4.71 -1.90 -17.80
CA GLN A 64 5.79 -0.93 -17.97
C GLN A 64 5.73 0.14 -16.87
N GLN A 65 4.55 0.71 -16.63
CA GLN A 65 4.35 1.72 -15.60
C GLN A 65 4.64 1.18 -14.20
N PHE A 66 4.11 0.00 -13.87
CA PHE A 66 4.33 -0.67 -12.59
C PHE A 66 5.81 -0.91 -12.29
N ARG A 67 6.61 -1.28 -13.30
CA ARG A 67 8.07 -1.44 -13.16
C ARG A 67 8.77 -0.11 -12.91
N LEU A 68 8.38 0.95 -13.62
CA LEU A 68 8.95 2.29 -13.43
C LEU A 68 8.66 2.83 -12.02
N ASP A 69 7.43 2.66 -11.54
CA ASP A 69 7.03 3.15 -10.22
C ASP A 69 7.76 2.44 -9.08
N ARG A 70 8.03 1.12 -9.20
CA ARG A 70 8.88 0.41 -8.24
C ARG A 70 10.36 0.77 -8.32
N ALA A 71 10.88 1.04 -9.52
CA ALA A 71 12.27 1.45 -9.68
C ALA A 71 12.54 2.84 -9.05
N ARG A 72 11.53 3.71 -8.98
CA ARG A 72 11.62 5.03 -8.35
C ARG A 72 11.80 4.98 -6.84
N GLY A 73 11.40 3.89 -6.18
CA GLY A 73 11.60 3.68 -4.74
C GLY A 73 11.13 4.86 -3.89
N VAL A 74 9.82 4.98 -3.66
CA VAL A 74 9.27 5.89 -2.63
C VAL A 74 9.28 5.21 -1.27
#